data_AF-G1VBC0-F1
#
_entry.id   AF-G1VBC0-F1
#
_cell.length_a   1.000
_cell.length_b   1.000
_cell.length_c   1.000
_cell.angle_alpha   90.00
_cell.angle_beta   90.00
_cell.angle_gamma   90.00
#
_symmetry.space_group_name_H-M   'P 1'
#
loop_
_entity.id
_entity.type
_entity.pdbx_description
1 polymer ?
#
loop_
_entity_poly.entity_id
_entity_poly.type
_entity_poly.pdbx_seq_one_letter_code
_entity_poly.pdbx_strand_id
1 'polypeptide(L)'
;MAEFIVAIELGSSKITGIAGKKNLDGSISVLAVVKEDATQCIRKGVVYNIDKTGQCLTSIINKLRKQLKYEISQVYVGVGGQSIRSVRNVIVKDLPTDTIITSDMINELMDANRNMTYPDQEILDAATQEYKVDNQYSLDPVGIKASRLEGNFLNILWRKAFYDNLNNSFEKSGISIAEMYLAPLALADAVLSEAEKRGGCVLVDFGADTTTVSVYYKNILRHLAVIPLGGNNITKDIASLQMEEKDAEAMKLKYGSAFTENNDIDNTLKYSIDAERSVDSRKFIEIVEARINEIVENVWYQVPSEYADKLLGGIILTGGGMNLKNIERCMRNTTHIDKIRKANFVTHTISSSNADITARNGNMNTILGLLAKGDMNCAGAEYNPAQTNLFNNEEIAVATPIEQPYTPSTAARQGQGIVPTPEEKKKAEAERRKREEEERKLREEEEARERELEEEKRRNSFWNKFTHKSKEFVKKIMAEEDDE
;
A
#
# COMPACT_ATOMS: atom_id res chain seq x y z
N MET A 1 -16.84 -26.18 -1.70
CA MET A 1 -15.89 -25.56 -0.75
C MET A 1 -16.44 -24.19 -0.42
N ALA A 2 -16.40 -23.76 0.85
CA ALA A 2 -16.79 -22.39 1.17
C ALA A 2 -15.84 -21.42 0.48
N GLU A 3 -16.37 -20.28 0.06
CA GLU A 3 -15.63 -19.26 -0.65
C GLU A 3 -16.00 -17.90 -0.08
N PHE A 4 -15.04 -17.31 0.65
CA PHE A 4 -15.15 -15.96 1.18
C PHE A 4 -13.76 -15.36 1.36
N ILE A 5 -13.71 -14.04 1.32
CA ILE A 5 -12.54 -13.22 1.61
C ILE A 5 -12.71 -12.66 3.02
N VAL A 6 -11.62 -12.61 3.77
CA VAL A 6 -11.56 -11.96 5.08
C VAL A 6 -10.57 -10.80 5.01
N ALA A 7 -11.00 -9.62 5.45
CA ALA A 7 -10.13 -8.46 5.60
C ALA A 7 -10.17 -7.92 7.03
N ILE A 8 -9.04 -7.37 7.49
CA ILE A 8 -8.89 -6.73 8.80
C ILE A 8 -8.33 -5.32 8.62
N GLU A 9 -9.00 -4.34 9.22
CA GLU A 9 -8.56 -2.95 9.30
C GLU A 9 -8.17 -2.61 10.74
N LEU A 10 -6.95 -2.10 10.92
CA LEU A 10 -6.39 -1.69 12.21
C LEU A 10 -6.63 -0.21 12.46
N GLY A 11 -7.86 0.14 12.85
CA GLY A 11 -8.21 1.50 13.27
C GLY A 11 -7.81 1.78 14.72
N SER A 12 -7.54 3.04 15.06
CA SER A 12 -7.18 3.41 16.45
C SER A 12 -8.36 3.42 17.42
N SER A 13 -9.58 3.64 16.93
CA SER A 13 -10.79 3.50 17.75
C SER A 13 -11.26 2.04 17.83
N LYS A 14 -11.08 1.28 16.74
CA LYS A 14 -11.56 -0.09 16.63
C LYS A 14 -10.74 -0.88 15.61
N ILE A 15 -10.53 -2.16 15.87
CA ILE A 15 -10.09 -3.13 14.85
C ILE A 15 -11.35 -3.75 14.26
N THR A 16 -11.46 -3.75 12.93
CA THR A 16 -12.63 -4.26 12.22
C THR A 16 -12.23 -5.44 11.36
N GLY A 17 -12.86 -6.60 11.59
CA GLY A 17 -12.79 -7.75 10.71
C GLY A 17 -14.07 -7.87 9.89
N ILE A 18 -13.94 -8.06 8.58
CA ILE A 18 -15.06 -8.30 7.68
C ILE A 18 -14.84 -9.59 6.90
N ALA A 19 -15.93 -10.31 6.62
CA ALA A 19 -15.91 -11.42 5.67
C ALA A 19 -16.99 -11.21 4.62
N GLY A 20 -16.65 -11.47 3.36
CA GLY A 20 -17.58 -11.31 2.25
C GLY A 20 -17.30 -12.25 1.08
N LYS A 21 -18.31 -12.45 0.23
CA LYS A 21 -18.22 -13.25 -0.98
C LYS A 21 -18.39 -12.35 -2.21
N LYS A 22 -17.48 -12.47 -3.17
CA LYS A 22 -17.63 -11.87 -4.49
C LYS A 22 -18.58 -12.72 -5.33
N ASN A 23 -19.60 -12.10 -5.88
CA ASN A 23 -20.56 -12.74 -6.77
C ASN A 23 -20.09 -12.65 -8.23
N LEU A 24 -20.66 -13.49 -9.10
CA LEU A 24 -20.29 -13.54 -10.52
C LEU A 24 -20.61 -12.23 -11.28
N ASP A 25 -21.55 -11.43 -10.77
CA ASP A 25 -21.92 -10.13 -11.32
C ASP A 25 -20.99 -8.97 -10.85
N GLY A 26 -19.95 -9.29 -10.07
CA GLY A 26 -19.01 -8.32 -9.50
C GLY A 26 -19.51 -7.65 -8.22
N SER A 27 -20.72 -7.95 -7.74
CA SER A 27 -21.19 -7.47 -6.43
C SER A 27 -20.54 -8.24 -5.28
N ILE A 28 -20.53 -7.65 -4.07
CA ILE A 28 -19.98 -8.27 -2.87
C ILE A 28 -21.09 -8.46 -1.84
N SER A 29 -21.30 -9.70 -1.41
CA SER A 29 -22.19 -10.04 -0.31
C SER A 29 -21.40 -10.12 0.99
N VAL A 30 -21.67 -9.23 1.94
CA VAL A 30 -21.02 -9.26 3.26
C VAL A 30 -21.70 -10.29 4.13
N LEU A 31 -20.91 -11.24 4.61
CA LEU A 31 -21.35 -12.39 5.41
C LEU A 31 -21.26 -12.11 6.91
N ALA A 32 -20.18 -11.45 7.34
CA ALA A 32 -19.93 -11.20 8.75
C ALA A 32 -19.12 -9.91 8.95
N VAL A 33 -19.38 -9.22 10.08
CA VAL A 33 -18.60 -8.06 10.54
C VAL A 33 -18.38 -8.22 12.04
N VAL A 34 -17.14 -8.01 12.48
CA VAL A 34 -16.74 -8.02 13.88
C VAL A 34 -15.91 -6.78 14.18
N LYS A 35 -16.15 -6.17 15.34
CA LYS A 35 -15.39 -5.01 15.83
C LYS A 35 -14.88 -5.31 17.23
N GLU A 36 -13.65 -4.91 17.50
CA GLU A 36 -13.07 -4.86 18.85
C GLU A 36 -12.59 -3.45 19.15
N ASP A 37 -12.65 -3.06 20.41
CA ASP A 37 -12.03 -1.82 20.88
C ASP A 37 -10.51 -1.88 20.67
N ALA A 38 -9.94 -0.80 20.12
CA ALA A 38 -8.52 -0.75 19.78
C ALA A 38 -7.72 0.23 20.64
N THR A 39 -8.34 0.90 21.61
CA THR A 39 -7.73 2.02 22.34
C THR A 39 -6.46 1.62 23.09
N GLN A 40 -6.36 0.36 23.50
CA GLN A 40 -5.20 -0.20 24.18
C GLN A 40 -4.20 -0.91 23.24
N CYS A 41 -4.53 -1.04 21.95
CA CYS A 41 -3.83 -1.87 20.97
C CYS A 41 -3.13 -1.00 19.92
N ILE A 42 -3.89 -0.08 19.32
CA ILE A 42 -3.51 0.73 18.18
C ILE A 42 -3.54 2.20 18.57
N ARG A 43 -2.46 2.94 18.26
CA ARG A 43 -2.37 4.38 18.50
C ARG A 43 -1.91 5.05 17.22
N LYS A 44 -2.59 6.12 16.79
CA LYS A 44 -2.26 6.81 15.53
C LYS A 44 -2.15 5.85 14.33
N GLY A 45 -2.99 4.82 14.29
CA GLY A 45 -3.07 3.82 13.22
C GLY A 45 -1.92 2.82 13.16
N VAL A 46 -1.03 2.79 14.16
CA VAL A 46 0.07 1.82 14.25
C VAL A 46 -0.06 0.97 15.51
N VAL A 47 0.47 -0.26 15.46
CA VAL A 47 0.49 -1.18 16.60
C VAL A 47 1.33 -0.58 17.74
N TYR A 48 0.66 -0.25 18.85
CA TYR A 48 1.28 0.29 20.05
C TYR A 48 1.59 -0.82 21.06
N ASN A 49 0.67 -1.79 21.22
CA ASN A 49 0.85 -2.93 22.10
C ASN A 49 0.63 -4.24 21.35
N ILE A 50 1.71 -5.00 21.15
CA ILE A 50 1.73 -6.24 20.37
C ILE A 50 0.83 -7.31 21.01
N ASP A 51 0.92 -7.50 22.33
CA ASP A 51 0.17 -8.53 23.04
C ASP A 51 -1.35 -8.29 22.99
N LYS A 52 -1.76 -7.05 23.28
CA LYS A 52 -3.17 -6.67 23.23
C LYS A 52 -3.71 -6.71 21.80
N THR A 53 -2.90 -6.31 20.81
CA THR A 53 -3.27 -6.44 19.40
C THR A 53 -3.47 -7.90 19.01
N GLY A 54 -2.54 -8.79 19.39
CA GLY A 54 -2.71 -10.23 19.18
C GLY A 54 -3.98 -10.80 19.82
N GLN A 55 -4.30 -10.41 21.05
CA GLN A 55 -5.55 -10.80 21.73
C GLN A 55 -6.80 -10.31 20.98
N CYS A 56 -6.82 -9.06 20.52
CA CYS A 56 -7.91 -8.52 19.71
C CYS A 56 -8.07 -9.27 18.38
N LEU A 57 -6.96 -9.55 17.68
CA LEU A 57 -6.98 -10.31 16.43
C LEU A 57 -7.55 -11.72 16.63
N THR A 58 -7.08 -12.43 17.67
CA THR A 58 -7.61 -13.74 18.06
C THR A 58 -9.11 -13.67 18.36
N SER A 59 -9.56 -12.64 19.07
CA SER A 59 -10.99 -12.44 19.35
C SER A 59 -11.80 -12.22 18.06
N ILE A 60 -11.31 -11.39 17.14
CA ILE A 60 -11.96 -11.11 15.85
C ILE A 60 -12.12 -12.39 15.03
N ILE A 61 -11.03 -13.15 14.85
CA ILE A 61 -11.08 -14.42 14.10
C ILE A 61 -12.00 -15.42 14.76
N ASN A 62 -11.95 -15.55 16.09
CA ASN A 62 -12.84 -16.41 16.84
C ASN A 62 -14.32 -16.07 16.64
N LYS A 63 -14.67 -14.78 16.58
CA LYS A 63 -16.04 -14.32 16.33
C LYS A 63 -16.43 -14.53 14.86
N LEU A 64 -15.53 -14.27 13.90
CA LEU A 64 -15.78 -14.49 12.47
C LEU A 64 -15.98 -15.97 12.15
N ARG A 65 -15.10 -16.88 12.60
CA ARG A 65 -15.25 -18.33 12.36
C ARG A 65 -16.57 -18.88 12.92
N LYS A 66 -17.01 -18.39 14.07
CA LYS A 66 -18.30 -18.76 14.69
C LYS A 66 -19.51 -18.30 13.88
N GLN A 67 -19.44 -17.13 13.25
CA GLN A 67 -20.50 -16.61 12.37
C GLN A 67 -20.50 -17.32 11.01
N LEU A 68 -19.31 -17.56 10.45
CA LEU A 68 -19.14 -18.16 9.12
C LEU A 68 -19.31 -19.68 9.11
N LYS A 69 -19.06 -20.36 10.24
CA LYS A 69 -19.02 -21.84 10.37
C LYS A 69 -17.86 -22.50 9.61
N TYR A 70 -16.81 -21.75 9.33
CA TYR A 70 -15.57 -22.23 8.71
C TYR A 70 -14.37 -21.63 9.45
N GLU A 71 -13.27 -22.37 9.50
CA GLU A 71 -11.97 -21.84 9.90
C GLU A 71 -11.50 -20.78 8.91
N ILE A 72 -10.59 -19.90 9.34
CA ILE A 72 -10.03 -18.82 8.53
C ILE A 72 -8.54 -19.12 8.34
N SER A 73 -8.14 -19.43 7.11
CA SER A 73 -6.77 -19.83 6.80
C SER A 73 -5.81 -18.64 6.71
N GLN A 74 -6.31 -17.51 6.20
CA GLN A 74 -5.52 -16.31 5.94
C GLN A 74 -6.42 -15.08 5.85
N VAL A 75 -5.84 -13.89 6.01
CA VAL A 75 -6.57 -12.62 5.94
C VAL A 75 -5.83 -11.55 5.17
N TYR A 76 -6.57 -10.65 4.55
CA TYR A 76 -6.05 -9.39 4.03
C TYR A 76 -5.96 -8.36 5.15
N VAL A 77 -4.89 -7.57 5.17
CA VAL A 77 -4.68 -6.57 6.22
C VAL A 77 -4.52 -5.18 5.62
N GLY A 78 -5.32 -4.23 6.09
CA GLY A 78 -5.15 -2.82 5.77
C GLY A 78 -4.14 -2.19 6.70
N VAL A 79 -3.02 -1.73 6.14
CA VAL A 79 -1.98 -0.99 6.85
C VAL A 79 -2.10 0.49 6.56
N GLY A 80 -2.06 1.29 7.63
CA GLY A 80 -2.25 2.72 7.59
C GLY A 80 -1.48 3.41 8.71
N GLY A 81 -1.91 4.62 9.03
CA GLY A 81 -1.46 5.28 10.25
C GLY A 81 -0.13 6.02 10.15
N GLN A 82 0.36 6.39 11.32
CA GLN A 82 1.47 7.30 11.51
C GLN A 82 2.73 6.79 10.80
N SER A 83 3.48 7.73 10.25
CA SER A 83 4.72 7.52 9.47
C SER A 83 4.54 7.13 8.01
N ILE A 84 3.33 6.84 7.51
CA ILE A 84 3.12 6.75 6.07
C ILE A 84 3.23 8.16 5.47
N ARG A 85 4.15 8.32 4.53
CA ARG A 85 4.34 9.56 3.76
C ARG A 85 4.92 9.25 2.39
N SER A 86 4.61 10.09 1.42
CA SER A 86 5.24 10.04 0.12
C SER A 86 6.49 10.93 0.05
N VAL A 87 7.52 10.46 -0.64
CA VAL A 87 8.76 11.19 -0.95
C VAL A 87 9.02 11.09 -2.44
N ARG A 88 9.27 12.22 -3.08
CA ARG A 88 9.67 12.25 -4.50
C ARG A 88 11.09 11.76 -4.64
N ASN A 89 11.34 10.97 -5.67
CA ASN A 89 12.68 10.52 -6.02
C ASN A 89 12.87 10.58 -7.53
N VAL A 90 14.07 10.93 -7.97
CA VAL A 90 14.43 11.00 -9.39
C VAL A 90 15.62 10.10 -9.62
N ILE A 91 15.50 9.17 -10.57
CA ILE A 91 16.62 8.36 -11.04
C ILE A 91 16.97 8.81 -12.45
N VAL A 92 18.25 9.03 -12.72
CA VAL A 92 18.76 9.48 -14.01
C VAL A 92 19.65 8.41 -14.61
N LYS A 93 19.50 8.17 -15.91
CA LYS A 93 20.34 7.29 -16.70
C LYS A 93 20.80 8.03 -17.96
N ASP A 94 22.10 8.18 -18.11
CA ASP A 94 22.72 8.65 -19.34
C ASP A 94 22.82 7.49 -20.33
N LEU A 95 22.45 7.75 -21.58
CA LEU A 95 22.39 6.78 -22.66
C LEU A 95 23.35 7.19 -23.79
N PRO A 96 23.89 6.23 -24.57
CA PRO A 96 24.56 6.54 -25.81
C PRO A 96 23.67 7.37 -26.74
N THR A 97 24.28 8.21 -27.59
CA THR A 97 23.55 9.04 -28.55
C THR A 97 22.61 8.21 -29.41
N ASP A 98 21.40 8.71 -29.65
CA ASP A 98 20.35 8.06 -30.45
C ASP A 98 19.84 6.71 -29.92
N THR A 99 20.07 6.40 -28.63
CA THR A 99 19.53 5.19 -28.01
C THR A 99 18.02 5.22 -27.99
N ILE A 100 17.39 4.15 -28.48
CA ILE A 100 15.95 3.94 -28.37
C ILE A 100 15.66 3.36 -26.99
N ILE A 101 14.79 4.03 -26.24
CA ILE A 101 14.39 3.58 -24.90
C ILE A 101 13.62 2.27 -24.99
N THR A 102 14.04 1.27 -24.22
CA THR A 102 13.38 -0.04 -24.12
C THR A 102 12.61 -0.17 -22.81
N SER A 103 11.68 -1.13 -22.75
CA SER A 103 10.97 -1.46 -21.50
C SER A 103 11.94 -1.89 -20.38
N ASP A 104 13.05 -2.56 -20.72
CA ASP A 104 14.05 -2.98 -19.74
C ASP A 104 14.73 -1.78 -19.08
N MET A 105 15.04 -0.73 -19.84
CA MET A 105 15.60 0.51 -19.27
C MET A 105 14.63 1.18 -18.28
N ILE A 106 13.33 1.06 -18.53
CA ILE A 106 12.30 1.59 -17.63
C ILE A 106 12.19 0.75 -16.35
N ASN A 107 12.25 -0.58 -16.48
CA ASN A 107 12.29 -1.48 -15.34
C ASN A 107 13.54 -1.23 -14.49
N GLU A 108 14.70 -1.05 -15.10
CA GLU A 108 15.96 -0.73 -14.40
C GLU A 108 15.86 0.57 -13.57
N LEU A 109 15.21 1.62 -14.09
CA LEU A 109 14.99 2.86 -13.33
C LEU A 109 14.08 2.63 -12.12
N MET A 110 13.01 1.84 -12.29
CA MET A 110 12.12 1.48 -11.18
C MET A 110 12.83 0.62 -10.14
N ASP A 111 13.65 -0.35 -10.56
CA ASP A 111 14.43 -1.21 -9.67
C ASP A 111 15.48 -0.41 -8.90
N ALA A 112 16.18 0.51 -9.57
CA ALA A 112 17.09 1.46 -8.93
C ALA A 112 16.35 2.31 -7.88
N ASN A 113 15.16 2.81 -8.21
CA ASN A 113 14.32 3.56 -7.28
C ASN A 113 13.88 2.71 -6.08
N ARG A 114 13.45 1.47 -6.29
CA ARG A 114 13.01 0.55 -5.22
C ARG A 114 14.15 0.10 -4.30
N ASN A 115 15.39 0.14 -4.79
CA ASN A 115 16.59 -0.15 -4.01
C ASN A 115 17.15 1.05 -3.24
N MET A 116 16.52 2.23 -3.35
CA MET A 116 16.89 3.40 -2.56
C MET A 116 16.71 3.12 -1.07
N THR A 117 17.68 3.58 -0.27
CA THR A 117 17.64 3.42 1.19
C THR A 117 17.22 4.71 1.86
N TYR A 118 16.39 4.58 2.89
CA TYR A 118 15.95 5.69 3.74
C TYR A 118 16.24 5.31 5.20
N PRO A 119 16.86 6.18 6.01
CA PRO A 119 17.11 5.90 7.42
C PRO A 119 15.81 5.54 8.16
N ASP A 120 15.81 4.41 8.86
CA ASP A 120 14.68 3.85 9.64
C ASP A 120 13.37 3.62 8.86
N GLN A 121 13.41 3.73 7.52
CA GLN A 121 12.23 3.67 6.65
C GLN A 121 12.43 2.68 5.50
N GLU A 122 11.32 2.16 4.99
CA GLU A 122 11.26 1.28 3.81
C GLU A 122 10.24 1.80 2.82
N ILE A 123 10.50 1.51 1.54
CA ILE A 123 9.58 1.77 0.44
C ILE A 123 8.54 0.65 0.45
N LEU A 124 7.28 1.00 0.71
CA LEU A 124 6.16 0.08 0.60
C LEU A 124 5.64 -0.02 -0.82
N ASP A 125 5.62 1.11 -1.52
CA ASP A 125 5.16 1.21 -2.89
C ASP A 125 5.81 2.42 -3.57
N ALA A 126 5.83 2.43 -4.89
CA ALA A 126 6.39 3.49 -5.70
C ALA A 126 5.49 3.76 -6.91
N ALA A 127 4.97 4.99 -7.00
CA ALA A 127 4.16 5.43 -8.14
C ALA A 127 5.01 6.22 -9.14
N THR A 128 5.09 5.75 -10.38
CA THR A 128 5.68 6.51 -11.48
C THR A 128 4.88 7.79 -11.73
N GLN A 129 5.58 8.92 -11.76
CA GLN A 129 4.98 10.24 -11.98
C GLN A 129 5.00 10.60 -13.46
N GLU A 130 6.20 10.61 -14.04
CA GLU A 130 6.50 10.90 -15.43
C GLU A 130 7.95 10.56 -15.73
N TYR A 131 8.25 10.30 -16.99
CA TYR A 131 9.62 10.20 -17.48
C TYR A 131 10.00 11.51 -18.16
N LYS A 132 11.27 11.89 -18.03
CA LYS A 132 11.85 12.97 -18.82
C LYS A 132 12.83 12.37 -19.81
N VAL A 133 12.51 12.51 -21.08
CA VAL A 133 13.31 12.08 -22.23
C VAL A 133 13.99 13.32 -22.77
N ASP A 134 15.29 13.44 -22.51
CA ASP A 134 16.08 14.67 -22.70
C ASP A 134 15.39 15.89 -22.03
N ASN A 135 14.72 16.74 -22.81
CA ASN A 135 14.01 17.94 -22.34
C ASN A 135 12.48 17.83 -22.42
N GLN A 136 11.92 16.67 -22.77
CA GLN A 136 10.48 16.46 -22.92
C GLN A 136 9.95 15.47 -21.89
N TYR A 137 8.75 15.74 -21.36
CA TYR A 137 8.07 14.82 -20.44
C TYR A 137 7.18 13.84 -21.21
N SER A 138 7.23 12.57 -20.84
CA SER A 138 6.38 11.51 -21.38
C SER A 138 5.91 10.56 -20.26
N LEU A 139 4.69 10.05 -20.39
CA LEU A 139 4.20 8.97 -19.53
C LEU A 139 4.62 7.58 -20.04
N ASP A 140 4.85 7.47 -21.35
CA ASP A 140 5.30 6.24 -22.02
C ASP A 140 6.49 6.59 -22.93
N PRO A 141 7.72 6.41 -22.44
CA PRO A 141 8.93 6.82 -23.16
C PRO A 141 9.48 5.72 -24.07
N VAL A 142 8.89 4.52 -24.07
CA VAL A 142 9.41 3.38 -24.86
C VAL A 142 9.32 3.68 -26.35
N GLY A 143 10.39 3.38 -27.08
CA GLY A 143 10.50 3.66 -28.52
C GLY A 143 10.96 5.09 -28.86
N ILE A 144 11.11 5.97 -27.88
CA ILE A 144 11.62 7.33 -28.09
C ILE A 144 13.15 7.29 -28.06
N LYS A 145 13.80 8.03 -28.97
CA LYS A 145 15.25 8.25 -28.95
C LYS A 145 15.62 9.26 -27.87
N ALA A 146 16.62 8.94 -27.06
CA ALA A 146 17.09 9.81 -26.00
C ALA A 146 18.59 9.62 -25.77
N SER A 147 19.25 10.69 -25.34
CA SER A 147 20.60 10.58 -24.76
C SER A 147 20.55 10.62 -23.24
N ARG A 148 19.43 11.07 -22.65
CA ARG A 148 19.22 11.10 -21.21
C ARG A 148 17.79 10.72 -20.87
N LEU A 149 17.65 9.83 -19.89
CA LEU A 149 16.36 9.35 -19.40
C LEU A 149 16.28 9.57 -17.88
N GLU A 150 15.26 10.29 -17.44
CA GLU A 150 14.97 10.51 -16.02
C GLU A 150 13.63 9.86 -15.65
N GLY A 151 13.62 9.01 -14.64
CA GLY A 151 12.40 8.48 -14.04
C GLY A 151 12.03 9.28 -12.79
N ASN A 152 10.87 9.93 -12.80
CA ASN A 152 10.33 10.62 -11.62
C ASN A 152 9.36 9.69 -10.91
N PHE A 153 9.63 9.41 -9.64
CA PHE A 153 8.88 8.47 -8.82
C PHE A 153 8.38 9.13 -7.54
N LEU A 154 7.29 8.58 -7.00
CA LEU A 154 6.76 8.93 -5.69
C LEU A 154 6.81 7.69 -4.81
N ASN A 155 7.78 7.64 -3.91
CA ASN A 155 8.00 6.53 -2.98
C ASN A 155 7.13 6.70 -1.75
N ILE A 156 6.32 5.69 -1.42
CA ILE A 156 5.52 5.64 -0.20
C ILE A 156 6.36 4.96 0.86
N LEU A 157 6.77 5.73 1.87
CA LEU A 157 7.66 5.29 2.92
C LEU A 157 6.90 4.93 4.19
N TRP A 158 7.42 3.95 4.94
CA TRP A 158 6.95 3.58 6.27
C TRP A 158 8.12 3.22 7.19
N ARG A 159 7.92 3.31 8.51
CA ARG A 159 8.95 2.96 9.50
C ARG A 159 8.99 1.45 9.71
N LYS A 160 10.19 0.88 9.67
CA LYS A 160 10.45 -0.57 9.84
C LYS A 160 9.83 -1.13 11.12
N ALA A 161 10.02 -0.42 12.24
CA ALA A 161 9.51 -0.86 13.54
C ALA A 161 7.98 -1.07 13.58
N PHE A 162 7.21 -0.34 12.76
CA PHE A 162 5.75 -0.53 12.72
C PHE A 162 5.36 -1.78 11.93
N TYR A 163 6.11 -2.13 10.90
CA TYR A 163 5.96 -3.38 10.17
C TYR A 163 6.29 -4.58 11.08
N ASP A 164 7.39 -4.50 11.83
CA ASP A 164 7.79 -5.56 12.76
C ASP A 164 6.75 -5.78 13.86
N ASN A 165 6.25 -4.70 14.48
CA ASN A 165 5.20 -4.78 15.49
C ASN A 165 3.90 -5.39 14.95
N LEU A 166 3.56 -5.08 13.70
CA LEU A 166 2.39 -5.64 13.02
C LEU A 166 2.55 -7.16 12.84
N ASN A 167 3.65 -7.60 12.23
CA ASN A 167 3.89 -9.03 11.98
C ASN A 167 3.95 -9.82 13.28
N ASN A 168 4.64 -9.30 14.31
CA ASN A 168 4.68 -9.93 15.63
C ASN A 168 3.28 -10.08 16.24
N SER A 169 2.36 -9.15 15.98
CA SER A 169 0.98 -9.24 16.47
C SER A 169 0.20 -10.34 15.76
N PHE A 170 0.39 -10.50 14.44
CA PHE A 170 -0.24 -11.56 13.66
C PHE A 170 0.32 -12.94 13.97
N GLU A 171 1.64 -13.05 14.13
CA GLU A 171 2.31 -14.29 14.54
C GLU A 171 1.78 -14.76 15.91
N LYS A 172 1.68 -13.86 16.90
CA LYS A 172 1.08 -14.19 18.21
C LYS A 172 -0.39 -14.63 18.14
N SER A 173 -1.13 -14.13 17.16
CA SER A 173 -2.53 -14.53 16.96
C SER A 173 -2.68 -15.86 16.21
N GLY A 174 -1.61 -16.38 15.61
CA GLY A 174 -1.63 -17.61 14.81
C GLY A 174 -2.37 -17.47 13.48
N ILE A 175 -2.50 -16.25 12.94
CA ILE A 175 -3.26 -15.96 11.71
C ILE A 175 -2.28 -15.59 10.61
N SER A 176 -2.35 -16.29 9.49
CA SER A 176 -1.56 -15.97 8.30
C SER A 176 -2.10 -14.74 7.58
N ILE A 177 -1.19 -13.89 7.10
CA ILE A 177 -1.54 -12.74 6.26
C ILE A 177 -1.43 -13.18 4.80
N ALA A 178 -2.53 -13.05 4.04
CA ALA A 178 -2.53 -13.29 2.60
C ALA A 178 -1.79 -12.16 1.86
N GLU A 179 -2.20 -10.92 2.12
CA GLU A 179 -1.57 -9.72 1.56
C GLU A 179 -1.83 -8.52 2.47
N MET A 180 -0.87 -7.60 2.50
CA MET A 180 -1.03 -6.30 3.15
C MET A 180 -1.27 -5.22 2.10
N TYR A 181 -2.32 -4.43 2.28
CA TYR A 181 -2.63 -3.30 1.41
C TYR A 181 -2.45 -1.98 2.16
N LEU A 182 -1.88 -1.00 1.47
CA LEU A 182 -1.94 0.40 1.90
C LEU A 182 -3.40 0.85 1.94
N ALA A 183 -3.94 0.97 3.17
CA ALA A 183 -5.32 1.37 3.41
C ALA A 183 -5.72 2.67 2.68
N PRO A 184 -4.87 3.72 2.60
CA PRO A 184 -5.20 4.93 1.86
C PRO A 184 -5.40 4.70 0.35
N LEU A 185 -4.67 3.76 -0.25
CA LEU A 185 -4.80 3.43 -1.67
C LEU A 185 -6.03 2.57 -1.93
N ALA A 186 -6.25 1.55 -1.09
CA ALA A 186 -7.46 0.72 -1.16
C ALA A 186 -8.73 1.57 -0.97
N LEU A 187 -8.70 2.53 -0.04
CA LEU A 187 -9.78 3.48 0.18
C LEU A 187 -10.00 4.37 -1.05
N ALA A 188 -8.94 4.95 -1.62
CA ALA A 188 -9.03 5.80 -2.79
C ALA A 188 -9.66 5.07 -4.00
N ASP A 189 -9.29 3.83 -4.23
CA ASP A 189 -9.89 2.99 -5.28
C ASP A 189 -11.36 2.67 -5.02
N ALA A 190 -11.76 2.59 -3.76
CA ALA A 190 -13.12 2.28 -3.38
C ALA A 190 -14.07 3.48 -3.38
N VAL A 191 -13.58 4.72 -3.23
CA VAL A 191 -14.43 5.91 -3.03
C VAL A 191 -14.31 7.00 -4.11
N LEU A 192 -13.19 7.05 -4.83
CA LEU A 192 -12.98 8.05 -5.87
C LEU A 192 -13.47 7.52 -7.22
N SER A 193 -14.13 8.39 -7.98
CA SER A 193 -14.41 8.15 -9.38
C SER A 193 -13.20 8.43 -10.26
N GLU A 194 -13.15 7.80 -11.43
CA GLU A 194 -12.13 8.09 -12.45
C GLU A 194 -12.14 9.56 -12.89
N ALA A 195 -13.30 10.21 -12.90
CA ALA A 195 -13.41 11.63 -13.24
C ALA A 195 -12.73 12.52 -12.19
N GLU A 196 -12.88 12.20 -10.90
CA GLU A 196 -12.22 12.92 -9.80
C GLU A 196 -10.71 12.73 -9.82
N LYS A 197 -10.24 11.48 -9.97
CA LYS A 197 -8.80 11.18 -10.07
C LYS A 197 -8.15 11.85 -11.29
N ARG A 198 -8.86 11.89 -12.43
CA ARG A 198 -8.35 12.49 -13.68
C ARG A 198 -8.33 14.01 -13.62
N GLY A 199 -9.44 14.61 -13.20
CA GLY A 199 -9.61 16.06 -13.09
C GLY A 199 -8.82 16.69 -11.93
N GLY A 200 -8.35 15.87 -11.01
CA GLY A 200 -7.55 16.25 -9.86
C GLY A 200 -8.39 16.42 -8.61
N CYS A 201 -8.02 15.77 -7.51
CA CYS A 201 -8.78 15.84 -6.27
C CYS A 201 -7.91 15.58 -5.05
N VAL A 202 -8.41 15.99 -3.89
CA VAL A 202 -7.84 15.68 -2.58
C VAL A 202 -8.80 14.73 -1.86
N LEU A 203 -8.34 13.53 -1.55
CA LEU A 203 -9.05 12.61 -0.67
C LEU A 203 -8.57 12.83 0.76
N VAL A 204 -9.49 13.11 1.67
CA VAL A 204 -9.25 13.31 3.10
C VAL A 204 -10.00 12.23 3.88
N ASP A 205 -9.25 11.29 4.45
CA ASP A 205 -9.78 10.29 5.39
C ASP A 205 -9.63 10.82 6.81
N PHE A 206 -10.74 11.32 7.37
CA PHE A 206 -10.77 11.91 8.70
C PHE A 206 -11.12 10.83 9.74
N GLY A 207 -10.08 10.16 10.25
CA GLY A 207 -10.20 9.09 11.22
C GLY A 207 -10.25 9.55 12.68
N ALA A 208 -10.21 8.57 13.59
CA ALA A 208 -10.24 8.81 15.03
C ALA A 208 -8.94 9.48 15.51
N ASP A 209 -7.79 9.00 15.09
CA ASP A 209 -6.50 9.44 15.65
C ASP A 209 -5.61 10.11 14.60
N THR A 210 -5.92 9.88 13.32
CA THR A 210 -5.16 10.37 12.17
C THR A 210 -6.10 10.91 11.12
N THR A 211 -5.59 11.84 10.33
CA THR A 211 -6.23 12.32 9.10
C THR A 211 -5.27 12.05 7.95
N THR A 212 -5.70 11.29 6.96
CA THR A 212 -4.88 10.95 5.80
C THR A 212 -5.27 11.83 4.62
N VAL A 213 -4.27 12.38 3.94
CA VAL A 213 -4.44 13.22 2.75
C VAL A 213 -3.77 12.56 1.56
N SER A 214 -4.54 12.31 0.50
CA SER A 214 -4.03 11.82 -0.78
C SER A 214 -4.42 12.78 -1.89
N VAL A 215 -3.46 13.24 -2.68
CA VAL A 215 -3.70 14.11 -3.84
C VAL A 215 -3.56 13.28 -5.10
N TYR A 216 -4.59 13.30 -5.95
CA TYR A 216 -4.57 12.66 -7.26
C TYR A 216 -4.68 13.70 -8.36
N TYR A 217 -4.00 13.49 -9.49
CA TYR A 217 -4.15 14.29 -10.70
C TYR A 217 -3.72 13.47 -11.92
N LYS A 218 -4.53 13.52 -13.00
CA LYS A 218 -4.36 12.67 -14.20
C LYS A 218 -4.28 11.17 -13.86
N ASN A 219 -5.12 10.71 -12.92
CA ASN A 219 -5.16 9.31 -12.46
C ASN A 219 -3.89 8.82 -11.73
N ILE A 220 -2.96 9.72 -11.39
CA ILE A 220 -1.71 9.38 -10.69
C ILE A 220 -1.78 9.93 -9.26
N LEU A 221 -1.35 9.14 -8.28
CA LEU A 221 -1.10 9.61 -6.91
C LEU A 221 0.08 10.59 -6.92
N ARG A 222 -0.16 11.82 -6.49
CA ARG A 222 0.82 12.93 -6.50
C ARG A 222 1.40 13.25 -5.13
N HIS A 223 0.64 12.95 -4.07
CA HIS A 223 1.06 13.13 -2.69
C HIS A 223 0.24 12.23 -1.78
N LEU A 224 0.87 11.70 -0.73
CA LEU A 224 0.24 10.95 0.35
C LEU A 224 0.90 11.34 1.67
N ALA A 225 0.11 11.73 2.65
CA ALA A 225 0.61 12.00 4.00
C ALA A 225 -0.43 11.65 5.06
N VAL A 226 0.04 11.16 6.20
CA VAL A 226 -0.80 10.92 7.39
C VAL A 226 -0.46 11.94 8.46
N ILE A 227 -1.46 12.74 8.84
CA ILE A 227 -1.38 13.73 9.90
C ILE A 227 -1.81 13.05 11.22
N PRO A 228 -1.03 13.12 12.31
CA PRO A 228 -1.36 12.47 13.58
C PRO A 228 -2.43 13.23 14.41
N LEU A 229 -3.40 13.83 13.74
CA LEU A 229 -4.54 14.54 14.31
C LEU A 229 -5.84 13.92 13.78
N GLY A 230 -6.78 13.61 14.66
CA GLY A 230 -8.07 13.01 14.30
C GLY A 230 -9.19 13.39 15.27
N GLY A 231 -10.36 12.76 15.15
CA GLY A 231 -11.52 13.03 15.99
C GLY A 231 -11.31 12.87 17.50
N ASN A 232 -10.39 12.02 17.94
CA ASN A 232 -9.99 11.82 19.34
C ASN A 232 -9.25 13.03 19.90
N ASN A 233 -8.57 13.82 19.05
CA ASN A 233 -7.97 15.07 19.50
C ASN A 233 -9.07 16.08 19.91
N ILE A 234 -10.18 16.12 19.16
CA ILE A 234 -11.36 16.93 19.51
C ILE A 234 -11.94 16.45 20.85
N THR A 235 -12.09 15.13 21.02
CA THR A 235 -12.61 14.53 22.26
C THR A 235 -11.73 14.88 23.46
N LYS A 236 -10.40 14.82 23.31
CA LYS A 236 -9.45 15.17 24.37
C LYS A 236 -9.51 16.65 24.75
N ASP A 237 -9.69 17.53 23.77
CA ASP A 237 -9.84 18.95 24.06
C ASP A 237 -11.18 19.23 24.76
N ILE A 238 -12.28 18.57 24.38
CA ILE A 238 -13.56 18.67 25.11
C ILE A 238 -13.40 18.14 26.54
N ALA A 239 -12.67 17.05 26.77
CA ALA A 239 -12.42 16.50 28.10
C ALA A 239 -11.72 17.49 29.05
N SER A 240 -11.00 18.49 28.51
CA SER A 240 -10.41 19.58 29.31
C SER A 240 -11.46 20.42 30.05
N LEU A 241 -12.74 20.34 29.67
CA LEU A 241 -13.89 20.92 30.39
C LEU A 241 -14.30 20.08 31.62
N GLN A 242 -13.33 19.43 32.27
CA GLN A 242 -13.51 18.65 33.50
C GLN A 242 -14.51 17.50 33.37
N MET A 243 -14.46 16.77 32.25
CA MET A 243 -15.27 15.57 32.03
C MET A 243 -14.41 14.39 31.54
N GLU A 244 -14.92 13.17 31.71
CA GLU A 244 -14.24 11.98 31.21
C GLU A 244 -14.30 11.91 29.67
N GLU A 245 -13.34 11.23 29.03
CA GLU A 245 -13.31 11.10 27.56
C GLU A 245 -14.59 10.48 26.99
N LYS A 246 -15.26 9.59 27.75
CA LYS A 246 -16.54 9.00 27.38
C LYS A 246 -17.65 10.05 27.28
N ASP A 247 -17.75 10.92 28.27
CA ASP A 247 -18.72 12.03 28.28
C ASP A 247 -18.38 13.03 27.18
N ALA A 248 -17.09 13.33 26.99
CA ALA A 248 -16.60 14.22 25.94
C ALA A 248 -16.95 13.70 24.54
N GLU A 249 -16.82 12.39 24.28
CA GLU A 249 -17.20 11.79 23.00
C GLU A 249 -18.70 11.90 22.78
N ALA A 250 -19.52 11.62 23.80
CA ALA A 250 -20.97 11.76 23.72
C ALA A 250 -21.38 13.21 23.42
N MET A 251 -20.73 14.18 24.08
CA MET A 251 -20.92 15.61 23.84
C MET A 251 -20.52 16.01 22.42
N LYS A 252 -19.38 15.51 21.91
CA LYS A 252 -18.92 15.74 20.53
C LYS A 252 -19.93 15.23 19.52
N LEU A 253 -20.43 14.00 19.69
CA LEU A 253 -21.41 13.40 18.78
C LEU A 253 -22.76 14.12 18.83
N LYS A 254 -23.15 14.66 19.99
CA LYS A 254 -24.45 15.33 20.18
C LYS A 254 -24.46 16.79 19.76
N TYR A 255 -23.43 17.55 20.11
CA TYR A 255 -23.39 19.02 19.97
C TYR A 255 -22.27 19.52 19.07
N GLY A 256 -21.32 18.67 18.67
CA GLY A 256 -20.15 19.06 17.89
C GLY A 256 -20.52 19.65 16.52
N SER A 257 -19.92 20.80 16.21
CA SER A 257 -19.99 21.44 14.91
C SER A 257 -18.61 21.91 14.50
N ALA A 258 -18.25 21.70 13.24
CA ALA A 258 -16.98 22.17 12.67
C ALA A 258 -16.96 23.66 12.37
N PHE A 259 -18.14 24.27 12.28
CA PHE A 259 -18.28 25.70 12.04
C PHE A 259 -19.66 26.16 12.52
N THR A 260 -19.69 27.29 13.19
CA THR A 260 -20.89 27.93 13.73
C THR A 260 -20.84 29.40 13.37
N GLU A 261 -21.94 29.93 12.85
CA GLU A 261 -22.01 31.36 12.55
C GLU A 261 -22.05 32.16 13.84
N ASN A 262 -21.36 33.29 13.87
CA ASN A 262 -21.37 34.17 15.04
C ASN A 262 -22.79 34.57 15.48
N ASN A 263 -23.72 34.73 14.53
CA ASN A 263 -25.11 35.09 14.81
C ASN A 263 -25.92 33.94 15.43
N ASP A 264 -25.47 32.70 15.28
CA ASP A 264 -26.14 31.50 15.81
C ASP A 264 -25.64 31.13 17.22
N ILE A 265 -24.61 31.82 17.73
CA ILE A 265 -24.03 31.55 19.05
C ILE A 265 -24.87 32.23 20.14
N ASP A 266 -25.63 31.43 20.88
CA ASP A 266 -26.29 31.86 22.11
C ASP A 266 -25.32 31.79 23.31
N ASN A 267 -24.94 32.95 23.82
CA ASN A 267 -24.01 33.10 24.95
C ASN A 267 -24.57 32.62 26.29
N THR A 268 -25.87 32.40 26.39
CA THR A 268 -26.55 31.97 27.61
C THR A 268 -26.86 30.47 27.62
N LEU A 269 -26.79 29.83 26.45
CA LEU A 269 -27.06 28.40 26.29
C LEU A 269 -25.97 27.56 26.99
N LYS A 270 -26.42 26.51 27.68
CA LYS A 270 -25.54 25.49 28.27
C LYS A 270 -25.86 24.12 27.68
N TYR A 271 -24.81 23.33 27.44
CA TYR A 271 -24.93 21.94 27.05
C TYR A 271 -24.83 21.05 28.28
N SER A 272 -25.89 20.29 28.56
CA SER A 272 -25.89 19.28 29.61
C SER A 272 -24.93 18.15 29.28
N ILE A 273 -24.01 17.88 30.21
CA ILE A 273 -23.19 16.66 30.23
C ILE A 273 -24.06 15.52 30.80
N ASP A 274 -24.65 15.77 31.97
CA ASP A 274 -25.59 14.89 32.65
C ASP A 274 -26.70 15.71 33.36
N ALA A 275 -27.38 15.11 34.33
CA ALA A 275 -28.49 15.75 35.04
C ALA A 275 -28.06 16.96 35.90
N GLU A 276 -26.81 17.01 36.36
CA GLU A 276 -26.33 18.02 37.31
C GLU A 276 -25.21 18.90 36.71
N ARG A 277 -24.46 18.38 35.74
CA ARG A 277 -23.31 19.05 35.12
C ARG A 277 -23.64 19.58 33.74
N SER A 278 -23.19 20.80 33.44
CA SER A 278 -23.31 21.43 32.12
C SER A 278 -22.09 22.31 31.82
N VAL A 279 -21.88 22.58 30.53
CA VAL A 279 -20.84 23.49 30.04
C VAL A 279 -21.45 24.60 29.20
N ASP A 280 -20.83 25.77 29.23
CA ASP A 280 -21.26 26.90 28.39
C ASP A 280 -21.09 26.54 26.90
N SER A 281 -22.15 26.73 26.12
CA SER A 281 -22.19 26.33 24.70
C SER A 281 -21.09 27.02 23.90
N ARG A 282 -20.87 28.32 24.13
CA ARG A 282 -19.81 29.11 23.49
C ARG A 282 -18.44 28.50 23.73
N LYS A 283 -18.14 28.13 24.97
CA LYS A 283 -16.83 27.57 25.30
C LYS A 283 -16.61 26.22 24.63
N PHE A 284 -17.66 25.39 24.60
CA PHE A 284 -17.64 24.12 23.87
C PHE A 284 -17.39 24.32 22.36
N ILE A 285 -18.12 25.25 21.73
CA ILE A 285 -17.98 25.60 20.32
C ILE A 285 -16.55 26.06 20.01
N GLU A 286 -16.01 27.00 20.79
CA GLU A 286 -14.65 27.52 20.62
C GLU A 286 -13.58 26.42 20.65
N ILE A 287 -13.70 25.47 21.60
CA ILE A 287 -12.75 24.35 21.72
C ILE A 287 -12.84 23.42 20.51
N VAL A 288 -14.06 23.06 20.11
CA VAL A 288 -14.29 22.13 19.01
C VAL A 288 -13.79 22.74 17.70
N GLU A 289 -14.17 23.97 17.40
CA GLU A 289 -13.79 24.66 16.17
C GLU A 289 -12.28 24.93 16.10
N ALA A 290 -11.63 25.30 17.22
CA ALA A 290 -10.18 25.50 17.25
C ALA A 290 -9.42 24.24 16.80
N ARG A 291 -9.79 23.06 17.33
CA ARG A 291 -9.12 21.81 16.94
C ARG A 291 -9.40 21.43 15.48
N ILE A 292 -10.62 21.67 15.01
CA ILE A 292 -10.98 21.30 13.64
C ILE A 292 -10.29 22.22 12.64
N ASN A 293 -10.23 23.52 12.92
CA ASN A 293 -9.48 24.47 12.11
C ASN A 293 -8.02 24.05 12.00
N GLU A 294 -7.37 23.68 13.11
CA GLU A 294 -5.99 23.16 13.06
C GLU A 294 -5.88 21.90 12.19
N ILE A 295 -6.80 20.93 12.30
CA ILE A 295 -6.80 19.73 11.47
C ILE A 295 -6.95 20.09 9.99
N VAL A 296 -7.91 20.95 9.66
CA VAL A 296 -8.21 21.37 8.28
C VAL A 296 -7.07 22.17 7.67
N GLU A 297 -6.46 23.07 8.43
CA GLU A 297 -5.26 23.81 8.00
C GLU A 297 -4.09 22.88 7.72
N ASN A 298 -3.85 21.88 8.60
CA ASN A 298 -2.82 20.87 8.36
C ASN A 298 -3.14 19.99 7.15
N VAL A 299 -4.42 19.68 6.90
CA VAL A 299 -4.86 18.96 5.69
C VAL A 299 -4.54 19.79 4.45
N TRP A 300 -4.89 21.07 4.43
CA TRP A 300 -4.62 21.94 3.29
C TRP A 300 -3.13 22.14 3.04
N TYR A 301 -2.34 22.24 4.11
CA TYR A 301 -0.88 22.33 4.02
C TYR A 301 -0.23 21.11 3.34
N GLN A 302 -0.89 19.94 3.36
CA GLN A 302 -0.39 18.76 2.65
C GLN A 302 -0.61 18.83 1.13
N VAL A 303 -1.42 19.76 0.60
CA VAL A 303 -1.65 19.87 -0.84
C VAL A 303 -0.45 20.57 -1.48
N PRO A 304 0.31 19.93 -2.37
CA PRO A 304 1.43 20.59 -3.03
C PRO A 304 0.94 21.76 -3.88
N SER A 305 1.64 22.89 -3.81
CA SER A 305 1.26 24.13 -4.52
C SER A 305 1.08 23.95 -6.03
N GLU A 306 1.86 23.05 -6.64
CA GLU A 306 1.78 22.72 -8.07
C GLU A 306 0.46 22.03 -8.49
N TYR A 307 -0.36 21.56 -7.54
CA TYR A 307 -1.67 20.95 -7.80
C TYR A 307 -2.83 21.75 -7.21
N ALA A 308 -2.58 22.77 -6.39
CA ALA A 308 -3.65 23.50 -5.68
C ALA A 308 -4.67 24.14 -6.64
N ASP A 309 -4.23 24.54 -7.84
CA ASP A 309 -5.04 25.11 -8.92
C ASP A 309 -5.61 24.06 -9.89
N LYS A 310 -5.31 22.77 -9.70
CA LYS A 310 -5.65 21.65 -10.60
C LYS A 310 -6.66 20.67 -9.98
N LEU A 311 -7.43 21.10 -9.00
CA LEU A 311 -8.36 20.24 -8.25
C LEU A 311 -9.81 20.31 -8.77
N LEU A 312 -10.06 20.01 -10.05
CA LEU A 312 -11.41 20.08 -10.64
C LEU A 312 -12.38 19.05 -10.02
N GLY A 313 -11.85 17.95 -9.47
CA GLY A 313 -12.57 16.95 -8.68
C GLY A 313 -12.93 17.45 -7.28
N GLY A 314 -12.25 18.48 -6.76
CA GLY A 314 -12.49 19.06 -5.46
C GLY A 314 -11.91 18.25 -4.30
N ILE A 315 -12.50 18.42 -3.11
CA ILE A 315 -12.13 17.71 -1.89
C ILE A 315 -13.16 16.62 -1.59
N ILE A 316 -12.70 15.38 -1.43
CA ILE A 316 -13.54 14.23 -1.06
C ILE A 316 -13.24 13.89 0.40
N LEU A 317 -14.25 13.96 1.25
CA LEU A 317 -14.16 13.61 2.67
C LEU A 317 -14.68 12.20 2.90
N THR A 318 -13.99 11.42 3.72
CA THR A 318 -14.40 10.09 4.20
C THR A 318 -13.97 9.90 5.65
N GLY A 319 -14.32 8.75 6.25
CA GLY A 319 -14.00 8.44 7.64
C GLY A 319 -14.98 9.06 8.64
N GLY A 320 -14.83 8.73 9.92
CA GLY A 320 -15.81 9.13 10.94
C GLY A 320 -15.90 10.62 11.21
N GLY A 321 -14.79 11.34 11.10
CA GLY A 321 -14.72 12.78 11.31
C GLY A 321 -15.53 13.58 10.28
N MET A 322 -15.79 13.02 9.10
CA MET A 322 -16.62 13.69 8.08
C MET A 322 -18.08 13.87 8.52
N ASN A 323 -18.53 13.11 9.51
CA ASN A 323 -19.91 13.17 10.00
C ASN A 323 -20.17 14.38 10.90
N LEU A 324 -19.12 15.12 11.27
CA LEU A 324 -19.28 16.33 12.06
C LEU A 324 -20.08 17.39 11.29
N LYS A 325 -20.99 18.06 11.99
CA LYS A 325 -21.85 19.09 11.41
C LYS A 325 -20.99 20.21 10.80
N ASN A 326 -21.41 20.73 9.65
CA ASN A 326 -20.76 21.86 8.97
C ASN A 326 -19.27 21.67 8.57
N ILE A 327 -18.75 20.43 8.54
CA ILE A 327 -17.34 20.19 8.14
C ILE A 327 -17.03 20.66 6.71
N GLU A 328 -17.98 20.53 5.79
CA GLU A 328 -17.81 21.05 4.42
C GLU A 328 -17.69 22.58 4.41
N ARG A 329 -18.37 23.26 5.34
CA ARG A 329 -18.28 24.71 5.45
C ARG A 329 -16.93 25.16 6.00
N CYS A 330 -16.45 24.50 7.06
CA CYS A 330 -15.10 24.71 7.58
C CYS A 330 -14.05 24.50 6.47
N MET A 331 -14.13 23.38 5.74
CA MET A 331 -13.23 23.09 4.62
C MET A 331 -13.28 24.16 3.51
N ARG A 332 -14.46 24.64 3.11
CA ARG A 332 -14.58 25.73 2.10
C ARG A 332 -13.93 27.02 2.59
N ASN A 333 -14.16 27.39 3.85
CA ASN A 333 -13.63 28.62 4.43
C ASN A 333 -12.09 28.60 4.48
N THR A 334 -11.48 27.46 4.80
CA THR A 334 -10.02 27.33 4.92
C THR A 334 -9.33 27.12 3.57
N THR A 335 -9.91 26.32 2.67
CA THR A 335 -9.24 25.89 1.43
C THR A 335 -9.62 26.72 0.21
N HIS A 336 -10.74 27.46 0.27
CA HIS A 336 -11.34 28.15 -0.88
C HIS A 336 -11.73 27.24 -2.06
N ILE A 337 -11.86 25.92 -1.83
CA ILE A 337 -12.36 24.96 -2.81
C ILE A 337 -13.87 24.76 -2.59
N ASP A 338 -14.69 25.22 -3.54
CA ASP A 338 -16.15 25.14 -3.43
C ASP A 338 -16.69 23.69 -3.50
N LYS A 339 -16.07 22.88 -4.36
CA LYS A 339 -16.49 21.51 -4.62
C LYS A 339 -15.98 20.57 -3.54
N ILE A 340 -16.88 20.21 -2.64
CA ILE A 340 -16.63 19.24 -1.56
C ILE A 340 -17.68 18.14 -1.63
N ARG A 341 -17.24 16.89 -1.55
CA ARG A 341 -18.11 15.71 -1.53
C ARG A 341 -17.83 14.86 -0.29
N LYS A 342 -18.87 14.46 0.43
CA LYS A 342 -18.77 13.38 1.43
C LYS A 342 -18.94 12.02 0.77
N ALA A 343 -17.91 11.19 0.80
CA ALA A 343 -17.95 9.80 0.38
C ALA A 343 -18.62 8.93 1.46
N ASN A 344 -19.94 8.94 1.47
CA ASN A 344 -20.76 8.16 2.42
C ASN A 344 -20.59 6.64 2.27
N PHE A 345 -20.26 6.17 1.06
CA PHE A 345 -20.13 4.75 0.76
C PHE A 345 -19.16 4.52 -0.40
N VAL A 346 -18.73 3.26 -0.57
CA VAL A 346 -17.90 2.81 -1.70
C VAL A 346 -18.68 2.77 -3.01
N THR A 347 -17.97 2.81 -4.13
CA THR A 347 -18.52 2.71 -5.51
C THR A 347 -18.94 1.30 -5.88
N HIS A 348 -18.46 0.29 -5.15
CA HIS A 348 -18.77 -1.12 -5.35
C HIS A 348 -20.22 -1.43 -4.95
N THR A 349 -20.84 -2.38 -5.65
CA THR A 349 -22.17 -2.90 -5.29
C THR A 349 -22.03 -3.85 -4.10
N ILE A 350 -22.34 -3.37 -2.90
CA ILE A 350 -22.30 -4.15 -1.65
C ILE A 350 -23.70 -4.52 -1.19
N SER A 351 -23.95 -5.81 -0.92
CA SER A 351 -25.14 -6.29 -0.25
C SER A 351 -24.82 -6.74 1.19
N SER A 352 -25.59 -6.26 2.17
CA SER A 352 -25.44 -6.63 3.57
C SER A 352 -26.70 -6.30 4.36
N SER A 353 -26.99 -7.11 5.37
CA SER A 353 -28.00 -6.81 6.41
C SER A 353 -27.41 -6.13 7.65
N ASN A 354 -26.09 -5.96 7.71
CA ASN A 354 -25.41 -5.39 8.87
C ASN A 354 -25.64 -3.87 8.96
N ALA A 355 -26.10 -3.39 10.12
CA ALA A 355 -26.42 -1.99 10.36
C ALA A 355 -25.23 -1.03 10.17
N ASP A 356 -23.99 -1.46 10.47
CA ASP A 356 -22.80 -0.63 10.28
C ASP A 356 -22.52 -0.37 8.79
N ILE A 357 -22.88 -1.30 7.91
CA ILE A 357 -22.69 -1.19 6.47
C ILE A 357 -23.83 -0.39 5.85
N THR A 358 -25.07 -0.66 6.26
CA THR A 358 -26.25 0.03 5.73
C THR A 358 -26.36 1.47 6.20
N ALA A 359 -25.66 1.86 7.29
CA ALA A 359 -25.59 3.23 7.77
C ALA A 359 -24.96 4.22 6.77
N ARG A 360 -24.07 3.76 5.88
CA ARG A 360 -23.44 4.57 4.82
C ARG A 360 -22.93 5.94 5.31
N ASN A 361 -22.12 5.93 6.36
CA ASN A 361 -21.56 7.12 7.01
C ASN A 361 -20.04 7.25 6.84
N GLY A 362 -19.45 6.56 5.86
CA GLY A 362 -18.01 6.57 5.59
C GLY A 362 -17.14 5.73 6.54
N ASN A 363 -17.65 5.30 7.70
CA ASN A 363 -16.87 4.58 8.73
C ASN A 363 -16.35 3.20 8.30
N MET A 364 -16.92 2.62 7.26
CA MET A 364 -16.62 1.27 6.78
C MET A 364 -15.97 1.29 5.39
N ASN A 365 -15.71 2.47 4.81
CA ASN A 365 -15.22 2.56 3.43
C ASN A 365 -13.85 1.91 3.24
N THR A 366 -12.94 2.07 4.20
CA THR A 366 -11.60 1.49 4.15
C THR A 366 -11.67 -0.02 4.18
N ILE A 367 -12.31 -0.62 5.19
CA ILE A 367 -12.49 -2.08 5.28
C ILE A 367 -13.26 -2.67 4.08
N LEU A 368 -14.25 -1.97 3.53
CA LEU A 368 -14.95 -2.40 2.30
C LEU A 368 -14.05 -2.33 1.07
N GLY A 369 -13.17 -1.33 0.97
CA GLY A 369 -12.15 -1.24 -0.07
C GLY A 369 -11.14 -2.38 0.00
N LEU A 370 -10.70 -2.75 1.21
CA LEU A 370 -9.83 -3.91 1.44
C LEU A 370 -10.51 -5.22 1.02
N LEU A 371 -11.77 -5.41 1.41
CA LEU A 371 -12.56 -6.57 1.01
C LEU A 371 -12.73 -6.65 -0.51
N ALA A 372 -12.92 -5.51 -1.18
CA ALA A 372 -13.02 -5.44 -2.64
C ALA A 372 -11.70 -5.77 -3.35
N LYS A 373 -10.55 -5.47 -2.74
CA LYS A 373 -9.22 -5.81 -3.27
C LYS A 373 -8.91 -7.30 -3.20
N GLY A 374 -9.26 -7.98 -2.10
CA GLY A 374 -8.90 -9.39 -1.90
C GLY A 374 -9.48 -10.32 -2.97
N ASP A 375 -8.70 -11.30 -3.41
CA ASP A 375 -9.02 -12.21 -4.51
C ASP A 375 -8.78 -13.70 -4.18
N MET A 376 -7.99 -13.98 -3.15
CA MET A 376 -7.73 -15.32 -2.62
C MET A 376 -8.85 -15.77 -1.68
N ASN A 377 -9.14 -17.07 -1.70
CA ASN A 377 -10.06 -17.68 -0.75
C ASN A 377 -9.42 -17.72 0.66
N CYS A 378 -10.16 -17.23 1.65
CA CYS A 378 -9.78 -17.24 3.06
C CYS A 378 -10.46 -18.37 3.86
N ALA A 379 -11.36 -19.13 3.23
CA ALA A 379 -12.09 -20.21 3.88
C ALA A 379 -11.21 -21.44 4.12
N GLY A 380 -11.17 -21.90 5.37
CA GLY A 380 -10.58 -23.16 5.79
C GLY A 380 -11.61 -24.30 5.90
N ALA A 381 -11.27 -25.32 6.69
CA ALA A 381 -12.16 -26.43 6.98
C ALA A 381 -13.43 -25.99 7.72
N GLU A 382 -14.46 -26.84 7.72
CA GLU A 382 -15.67 -26.58 8.50
C GLU A 382 -15.34 -26.44 9.99
N TYR A 383 -15.89 -25.40 10.60
CA TYR A 383 -15.63 -25.09 12.01
C TYR A 383 -16.46 -26.01 12.91
N ASN A 384 -15.79 -26.96 13.58
CA ASN A 384 -16.43 -27.83 14.56
C ASN A 384 -16.11 -27.38 16.00
N PRO A 385 -17.04 -26.72 16.71
CA PRO A 385 -16.80 -26.24 18.07
C PRO A 385 -16.57 -27.37 19.11
N ALA A 386 -16.96 -28.61 18.79
CA ALA A 386 -16.80 -29.77 19.68
C ALA A 386 -15.37 -30.35 19.68
N GLN A 387 -14.57 -30.12 18.64
CA GLN A 387 -13.16 -30.55 18.62
C GLN A 387 -12.24 -29.65 19.47
N THR A 388 -12.66 -28.42 19.77
CA THR A 388 -11.88 -27.48 20.60
C THR A 388 -11.94 -27.74 22.11
N ASN A 389 -12.80 -28.65 22.58
CA ASN A 389 -13.05 -28.87 24.01
C ASN A 389 -13.01 -30.36 24.36
N LEU A 390 -11.85 -31.01 24.35
CA LEU A 390 -11.52 -32.17 25.19
C LEU A 390 -10.09 -32.62 24.84
N PHE A 391 -9.12 -32.25 25.69
CA PHE A 391 -7.73 -32.76 25.68
C PHE A 391 -6.99 -32.69 24.33
N ASN A 392 -6.23 -31.61 24.09
CA ASN A 392 -4.98 -31.69 23.34
C ASN A 392 -4.11 -30.46 23.60
N ASN A 393 -3.08 -30.63 24.44
CA ASN A 393 -1.83 -29.89 24.37
C ASN A 393 -0.95 -30.58 23.31
N GLU A 394 -1.43 -30.62 22.06
CA GLU A 394 -0.61 -30.98 20.92
C GLU A 394 -0.65 -29.82 19.94
N GLU A 395 0.52 -29.52 19.40
CA GLU A 395 0.83 -28.40 18.52
C GLU A 395 -0.28 -28.17 17.49
N ILE A 396 -0.63 -26.90 17.29
CA ILE A 396 -1.46 -26.46 16.18
C ILE A 396 -0.81 -27.02 14.92
N ALA A 397 -1.44 -28.04 14.32
CA ALA A 397 -1.00 -28.61 13.07
C ALA A 397 -1.00 -27.50 12.02
N VAL A 398 0.19 -27.03 11.68
CA VAL A 398 0.46 -26.16 10.55
C VAL A 398 -0.14 -26.85 9.33
N ALA A 399 -1.13 -26.22 8.71
CA ALA A 399 -1.62 -26.68 7.42
C ALA A 399 -0.43 -26.64 6.44
N THR A 400 0.00 -27.82 6.00
CA THR A 400 0.99 -27.95 4.94
C THR A 400 0.47 -27.22 3.69
N PRO A 401 1.29 -26.37 3.04
CA PRO A 401 0.88 -25.76 1.79
C PRO A 401 0.58 -26.84 0.77
N ILE A 402 -0.62 -26.81 0.19
CA ILE A 402 -0.93 -27.60 -1.00
C ILE A 402 -0.11 -26.96 -2.12
N GLU A 403 0.97 -27.63 -2.55
CA GLU A 403 1.68 -27.30 -3.78
C GLU A 403 0.74 -27.52 -4.97
N GLN A 404 0.04 -26.47 -5.39
CA GLN A 404 -0.53 -26.41 -6.73
C GLN A 404 0.47 -25.71 -7.66
N PRO A 405 0.75 -26.27 -8.86
CA PRO A 405 1.62 -25.63 -9.83
C PRO A 405 1.03 -24.27 -10.24
N TYR A 406 1.70 -23.19 -9.85
CA TYR A 406 1.44 -21.85 -10.34
C TYR A 406 1.66 -21.82 -11.86
N THR A 407 0.60 -21.56 -12.61
CA THR A 407 0.70 -21.14 -14.01
C THR A 407 0.51 -19.63 -14.04
N PRO A 408 1.54 -18.84 -14.40
CA PRO A 408 1.38 -17.40 -14.52
C PRO A 408 0.42 -17.10 -15.68
N SER A 409 -0.75 -16.55 -15.34
CA SER A 409 -1.64 -15.91 -16.31
C SER A 409 -0.96 -14.65 -16.84
N THR A 410 -0.69 -14.63 -18.14
CA THR A 410 -0.16 -13.48 -18.88
C THR A 410 -1.24 -12.43 -19.10
N ALA A 411 -1.48 -11.60 -18.09
CA ALA A 411 -2.16 -10.32 -18.26
C ALA A 411 -1.36 -9.25 -17.52
N ALA A 412 -0.81 -8.29 -18.27
CA ALA A 412 -0.02 -7.18 -17.77
C ALA A 412 -0.79 -6.43 -16.65
N ARG A 413 -0.38 -6.63 -15.40
CA ARG A 413 -0.85 -5.86 -14.24
C ARG A 413 0.33 -5.04 -13.72
N GLN A 414 0.20 -3.72 -13.80
CA GLN A 414 1.11 -2.76 -13.18
C GLN A 414 1.03 -2.86 -11.65
N GLY A 415 2.19 -2.97 -11.00
CA GLY A 415 2.41 -2.55 -9.61
C GLY A 415 1.67 -3.32 -8.52
N GLN A 416 2.03 -4.58 -8.27
CA GLN A 416 1.86 -5.19 -6.94
C GLN A 416 3.24 -5.34 -6.29
N GLY A 417 3.46 -4.56 -5.23
CA GLY A 417 4.65 -4.65 -4.39
C GLY A 417 4.42 -5.62 -3.25
N ILE A 418 4.70 -6.90 -3.47
CA ILE A 418 4.97 -7.82 -2.36
C ILE A 418 6.43 -7.58 -2.00
N VAL A 419 6.69 -6.96 -0.84
CA VAL A 419 8.05 -6.88 -0.30
C VAL A 419 8.39 -8.26 0.25
N PRO A 420 9.35 -9.00 -0.33
CA PRO A 420 9.72 -10.31 0.17
C PRO A 420 10.31 -10.18 1.58
N THR A 421 10.07 -11.18 2.42
CA THR A 421 10.62 -11.26 3.78
C THR A 421 12.16 -11.18 3.74
N PRO A 422 12.83 -10.76 4.84
CA PRO A 422 14.30 -10.68 4.89
C PRO A 422 15.01 -12.00 4.55
N GLU A 423 14.37 -13.14 4.85
CA GLU A 423 14.89 -14.46 4.48
C GLU A 423 14.72 -14.77 3.00
N GLU A 424 13.60 -14.39 2.39
CA GLU A 424 13.38 -14.51 0.94
C GLU A 424 14.31 -13.61 0.15
N LYS A 425 14.57 -12.37 0.60
CA LYS A 425 15.56 -11.49 -0.02
C LYS A 425 16.97 -12.08 0.05
N LYS A 426 17.38 -12.64 1.20
CA LYS A 426 18.70 -13.29 1.34
C LYS A 426 18.82 -14.55 0.48
N LYS A 427 17.77 -15.37 0.39
CA LYS A 427 17.76 -16.56 -0.49
C LYS A 427 17.82 -16.15 -1.95
N ALA A 428 17.02 -15.18 -2.38
CA ALA A 428 17.02 -14.68 -3.75
C ALA A 428 18.36 -14.03 -4.14
N GLU A 429 18.98 -13.27 -3.24
CA GLU A 429 20.31 -12.68 -3.48
C GLU A 429 21.41 -13.75 -3.55
N ALA A 430 21.35 -14.78 -2.70
CA ALA A 430 22.30 -15.89 -2.73
C ALA A 430 22.15 -16.76 -3.99
N GLU A 431 20.92 -16.99 -4.43
CA GLU A 431 20.63 -17.76 -5.65
C GLU A 431 21.03 -16.97 -6.91
N ARG A 432 20.79 -15.66 -6.93
CA ARG A 432 21.25 -14.77 -8.00
C ARG A 432 22.78 -14.73 -8.09
N ARG A 433 23.49 -14.61 -6.96
CA ARG A 433 24.96 -14.65 -6.94
C ARG A 433 25.51 -15.99 -7.45
N LYS A 434 24.88 -17.11 -7.08
CA LYS A 434 25.27 -18.44 -7.60
C LYS A 434 25.09 -18.52 -9.11
N ARG A 435 23.97 -18.01 -9.63
CA ARG A 435 23.68 -18.01 -11.07
C ARG A 435 24.62 -17.12 -11.87
N GLU A 436 24.96 -15.94 -11.34
CA GLU A 436 25.95 -15.03 -11.94
C GLU A 436 27.37 -15.64 -11.92
N GLU A 437 27.73 -16.39 -10.87
CA GLU A 437 29.01 -17.09 -10.79
C GLU A 437 29.08 -18.29 -11.75
N GLU A 438 27.99 -19.03 -11.91
CA GLU A 438 27.88 -20.13 -12.89
C GLU A 438 27.94 -19.62 -14.33
N GLU A 439 27.22 -18.54 -14.67
CA GLU A 439 27.31 -17.91 -16.00
C GLU A 439 28.70 -17.38 -16.29
N ARG A 440 29.39 -16.82 -15.29
CA ARG A 440 30.76 -16.33 -15.45
C ARG A 440 31.74 -17.47 -15.75
N LYS A 441 31.64 -18.59 -15.04
CA LYS A 441 32.45 -19.80 -15.29
C LYS A 441 32.19 -20.38 -16.68
N LEU A 442 30.92 -20.43 -17.11
CA LEU A 442 30.55 -20.87 -18.46
C LEU A 442 31.16 -19.99 -19.55
N ARG A 443 31.13 -18.66 -19.39
CA ARG A 443 31.77 -17.74 -20.34
C ARG A 443 33.28 -17.88 -20.37
N GLU A 444 33.92 -18.05 -19.20
CA GLU A 444 35.37 -18.26 -19.12
C GLU A 444 35.79 -19.60 -19.78
N GLU A 445 35.00 -20.67 -19.62
CA GLU A 445 35.23 -21.95 -20.31
C GLU A 445 35.00 -21.87 -21.82
N GLU A 446 34.01 -21.10 -22.27
CA GLU A 446 33.71 -20.91 -23.69
C GLU A 446 34.80 -20.07 -24.37
N GLU A 447 35.25 -18.98 -23.74
CA GLU A 447 36.40 -18.20 -24.21
C GLU A 447 37.70 -19.02 -24.22
N ALA A 448 37.92 -19.89 -23.22
CA ALA A 448 39.08 -20.77 -23.20
C ALA A 448 39.05 -21.77 -24.36
N ARG A 449 37.88 -22.38 -24.64
CA ARG A 449 37.69 -23.28 -25.80
C ARG A 449 37.88 -22.56 -27.13
N GLU A 450 37.39 -21.33 -27.26
CA GLU A 450 37.63 -20.53 -28.47
C GLU A 450 39.11 -20.21 -28.69
N ARG A 451 39.84 -19.85 -27.61
CA ARG A 451 41.28 -19.61 -27.68
C ARG A 451 42.05 -20.88 -28.06
N GLU A 452 41.70 -22.04 -27.52
CA GLU A 452 42.30 -23.32 -27.92
C GLU A 452 42.02 -23.66 -29.39
N LEU A 453 40.79 -23.45 -29.86
CA LEU A 453 40.41 -23.63 -31.27
C LEU A 453 41.13 -22.66 -32.21
N GLU A 454 41.35 -21.41 -31.80
CA GLU A 454 42.16 -20.45 -32.55
C GLU A 454 43.64 -20.82 -32.58
N GLU A 455 44.19 -21.30 -31.48
CA GLU A 455 45.57 -21.79 -31.40
C GLU A 455 45.78 -23.04 -32.27
N GLU A 456 44.85 -23.99 -32.26
CA GLU A 456 44.88 -25.15 -33.16
C GLU A 456 44.75 -24.74 -34.63
N LYS A 457 43.86 -23.81 -34.96
CA LYS A 457 43.74 -23.26 -36.33
C LYS A 457 45.02 -22.54 -36.75
N ARG A 458 45.67 -21.79 -35.85
CA ARG A 458 46.98 -21.15 -36.11
C ARG A 458 48.08 -22.20 -36.30
N ARG A 459 48.14 -23.24 -35.47
CA ARG A 459 49.11 -24.36 -35.60
C ARG A 459 48.93 -25.11 -36.92
N ASN A 460 47.69 -25.44 -37.28
CA ASN A 460 47.36 -26.15 -38.52
C ASN A 460 47.53 -25.26 -39.76
N SER A 461 47.24 -23.96 -39.68
CA SER A 461 47.50 -23.02 -40.78
C SER A 461 49.00 -22.75 -40.99
N PHE A 462 49.81 -22.80 -39.92
CA PHE A 462 51.26 -22.64 -40.02
C PHE A 462 51.92 -23.91 -40.59
N TRP A 463 51.48 -25.10 -40.15
CA TRP A 463 51.97 -26.37 -40.69
C TRP A 463 51.53 -26.64 -42.14
N ASN A 464 50.31 -26.28 -42.53
CA ASN A 464 49.85 -26.42 -43.93
C ASN A 464 50.50 -25.42 -44.88
N LYS A 465 51.00 -24.26 -44.40
CA LYS A 465 51.78 -23.33 -45.24
C LYS A 465 53.27 -23.68 -45.31
N PHE A 466 53.84 -24.35 -44.30
CA PHE A 466 55.27 -24.70 -44.29
C PHE A 466 55.60 -26.05 -44.94
N THR A 467 54.60 -26.91 -45.16
CA THR A 467 54.80 -28.25 -45.78
C THR A 467 54.52 -28.31 -47.27
N HIS A 468 53.99 -27.25 -47.89
CA HIS A 468 53.76 -27.20 -49.34
C HIS A 468 54.79 -26.41 -50.16
N LYS A 469 55.77 -25.75 -49.53
CA LYS A 469 56.83 -25.00 -50.24
C LYS A 469 58.24 -25.59 -50.13
N SER A 470 58.45 -26.60 -49.29
CA SER A 470 59.76 -27.26 -49.10
C SER A 470 59.89 -28.58 -49.86
N LYS A 471 58.78 -29.25 -50.22
CA LYS A 471 58.81 -30.53 -50.96
C LYS A 471 58.90 -30.41 -52.48
N GLU A 472 58.57 -29.26 -53.08
CA GLU A 472 58.77 -29.05 -54.53
C GLU A 472 60.14 -28.46 -54.89
N PHE A 473 60.81 -27.76 -53.97
CA PHE A 473 62.12 -27.16 -54.27
C PHE A 473 63.29 -28.15 -54.16
N VAL A 474 63.21 -29.12 -53.23
CA VAL A 474 64.28 -30.13 -53.06
C VAL A 474 64.20 -31.26 -54.10
N LYS A 475 63.01 -31.55 -54.64
CA LYS A 475 62.84 -32.60 -55.66
C LYS A 475 63.21 -32.15 -57.09
N LYS A 476 63.40 -30.84 -57.30
CA LYS A 476 63.79 -30.26 -58.61
C LYS A 476 65.30 -30.00 -58.74
N ILE A 477 66.06 -30.05 -57.64
CA ILE A 477 67.53 -29.82 -57.65
C ILE A 477 68.32 -31.14 -57.66
N MET A 478 67.72 -32.28 -57.31
CA MET A 478 68.42 -33.59 -57.30
C MET A 478 68.11 -34.50 -58.50
N ALA A 479 67.66 -33.94 -59.63
CA ALA A 479 67.31 -34.73 -60.83
C ALA A 479 67.94 -34.20 -62.14
N GLU A 480 68.94 -33.33 -62.07
CA GLU A 480 69.67 -32.78 -63.25
C GLU A 480 71.20 -32.86 -63.09
N GLU A 481 71.73 -33.86 -62.38
CA GLU A 481 73.19 -34.12 -62.33
C GLU A 481 73.56 -35.59 -62.62
N ASP A 482 72.78 -36.27 -63.46
CA ASP A 482 73.18 -37.53 -64.10
C ASP A 482 72.76 -37.48 -65.58
N ASP A 483 73.47 -36.66 -66.37
CA ASP A 483 73.64 -36.79 -67.83
C ASP A 483 74.69 -35.77 -68.32
N GLU A 484 75.98 -36.12 -68.16
CA GLU A 484 77.07 -35.90 -69.12
C GLU A 484 78.35 -36.66 -68.70
#